data_AF-A0A661X159-F1
#
_entry.id   AF-A0A661X159-F1
#
_cell.length_a   1.000
_cell.length_b   1.000
_cell.length_c   1.000
_cell.angle_alpha   90.00
_cell.angle_beta   90.00
_cell.angle_gamma   90.00
#
_symmetry.space_group_name_H-M   'P 1'
#
loop_
_entity.id
_entity.type
_entity.pdbx_description
1 polymer ?
#
loop_
_entity_poly.entity_id
_entity_poly.type
_entity_poly.pdbx_seq_one_letter_code
_entity_poly.pdbx_strand_id
1 'polypeptide(L)' 'MKIIREFDNGKEIRSIEFDVYGEDIPIKLLHDALDFLSECHSSVLYSVDDEIGRCYLTGYVEEDKND' A
#
# COMPACT_ATOMS: atom_id res chain seq x y z
N MET A 1 11.32 3.95 -1.83
CA MET A 1 9.88 3.90 -1.53
C MET A 1 9.12 4.83 -2.46
N LYS A 2 8.01 4.37 -3.03
CA LYS A 2 7.14 5.14 -3.94
C LYS A 2 5.68 4.94 -3.53
N ILE A 3 4.94 6.04 -3.39
CA ILE A 3 3.49 6.02 -3.18
C ILE A 3 2.81 6.05 -4.55
N ILE A 4 1.88 5.13 -4.74
CA ILE A 4 1.12 4.92 -5.97
C ILE A 4 -0.36 5.06 -5.60
N ARG A 5 -1.10 5.82 -6.42
CA ARG A 5 -2.55 5.96 -6.31
C ARG A 5 -3.15 5.68 -7.67
N GLU A 6 -4.04 4.70 -7.71
CA GLU A 6 -4.72 4.26 -8.92
C GLU A 6 -6.22 4.24 -8.67
N PHE A 7 -6.98 4.35 -9.75
CA PHE A 7 -8.44 4.25 -9.69
C PHE A 7 -8.87 3.10 -10.58
N ASP A 8 -9.51 2.09 -10.01
CA ASP A 8 -10.09 0.97 -10.74
C ASP A 8 -11.57 0.83 -10.39
N ASN A 9 -12.43 0.86 -11.41
CA ASN A 9 -13.88 0.67 -11.27
C ASN A 9 -14.55 1.54 -10.18
N GLY A 10 -14.11 2.79 -10.01
CA GLY A 10 -14.63 3.72 -9.00
C GLY A 10 -14.07 3.51 -7.60
N LYS A 11 -13.16 2.56 -7.41
CA LYS A 11 -12.44 2.34 -6.15
C LYS A 11 -11.04 2.97 -6.23
N GLU A 12 -10.65 3.71 -5.21
CA GLU A 12 -9.26 4.18 -5.07
C GLU A 12 -8.39 3.04 -4.54
N ILE A 13 -7.33 2.73 -5.27
CA ILE A 13 -6.28 1.79 -4.89
C ILE A 13 -5.08 2.61 -4.43
N ARG A 14 -4.64 2.37 -3.20
CA ARG A 14 -3.45 2.99 -2.62
C ARG A 14 -2.38 1.94 -2.45
N SER A 15 -1.25 2.11 -3.13
CA SER A 15 -0.13 1.16 -3.05
C SER A 15 1.15 1.86 -2.64
N ILE A 16 1.94 1.19 -1.82
CA ILE A 16 3.27 1.63 -1.41
C ILE A 16 4.27 0.60 -1.86
N GLU A 17 5.17 1.01 -2.74
CA GLU A 17 6.26 0.20 -3.27
C GLU A 17 7.55 0.49 -2.48
N PHE A 18 8.24 -0.54 -2.04
CA PHE A 18 9.56 -0.43 -1.42
C PHE A 18 10.49 -1.55 -1.88
N ASP A 19 11.77 -1.21 -1.98
CA ASP A 19 12.82 -2.14 -2.38
C ASP A 19 13.18 -3.05 -1.21
N VAL A 20 13.39 -4.34 -1.49
CA VAL A 20 13.68 -5.40 -0.50
C VAL A 20 15.15 -5.80 -0.49
N TYR A 21 16.01 -5.03 -1.16
CA TYR A 21 17.44 -5.33 -1.28
C TYR A 21 18.17 -5.20 0.07
N GLY A 22 17.98 -6.18 0.96
CA GLY A 22 18.82 -6.45 2.13
C GLY A 22 18.88 -5.38 3.22
N GLU A 23 18.25 -4.22 3.04
CA GLU A 23 18.20 -3.16 4.04
C GLU A 23 16.88 -3.22 4.81
N ASP A 24 16.98 -3.14 6.14
CA ASP A 24 15.82 -3.05 7.01
C ASP A 24 14.96 -1.85 6.60
N ILE A 25 13.67 -2.08 6.39
CA ILE A 25 12.71 -0.99 6.17
C ILE A 25 12.68 -0.15 7.46
N PRO A 26 12.98 1.15 7.39
CA PRO A 26 12.93 1.98 8.59
C PRO A 26 11.54 1.97 9.20
N ILE A 27 11.43 1.65 10.50
CA ILE A 27 10.14 1.52 11.21
C ILE A 27 9.25 2.76 11.01
N LYS A 28 9.86 3.95 10.98
CA LYS A 28 9.14 5.20 10.72
C LYS A 28 8.44 5.19 9.35
N LEU A 29 9.10 4.71 8.30
CA LEU A 29 8.51 4.60 6.96
C LEU A 29 7.40 3.56 6.93
N LEU A 30 7.53 2.47 7.70
CA LEU A 30 6.45 1.50 7.85
C LEU A 30 5.23 2.11 8.56
N HIS A 31 5.45 2.94 9.59
CA HIS A 31 4.34 3.65 10.26
C HIS A 31 3.67 4.65 9.33
N ASP A 32 4.42 5.49 8.64
CA ASP A 32 3.86 6.45 7.68
C ASP A 32 3.10 5.73 6.55
N ALA A 33 3.57 4.55 6.14
CA ALA A 33 2.92 3.69 5.17
C ALA A 33 1.60 3.11 5.68
N LEU A 34 1.58 2.62 6.92
CA LEU A 34 0.37 2.10 7.56
C LEU A 34 -0.65 3.22 7.84
N ASP A 35 -0.20 4.41 8.24
CA ASP A 35 -1.06 5.57 8.42
C ASP A 35 -1.70 5.99 7.08
N PHE A 36 -0.95 6.00 5.99
CA PHE A 36 -1.48 6.26 4.66
C PHE A 36 -2.56 5.25 4.22
N LEU A 37 -2.39 3.99 4.63
CA LEU A 37 -3.32 2.90 4.34
C LEU A 37 -4.42 2.75 5.40
N SER A 38 -4.36 3.46 6.52
CA SER A 38 -5.34 3.36 7.62
C SER A 38 -6.74 3.84 7.23
N GLU A 39 -6.81 4.72 6.23
CA GLU A 39 -8.05 5.19 5.62
C GLU A 39 -8.64 4.19 4.60
N CYS A 40 -7.94 3.09 4.30
CA CYS A 40 -8.46 2.03 3.47
C CYS A 40 -9.38 1.14 4.34
N HIS A 41 -10.67 1.10 4.00
CA HIS A 41 -11.66 0.26 4.70
C HIS A 41 -11.41 -1.24 4.53
N SER A 42 -10.67 -1.63 3.48
CA SER A 42 -10.39 -3.03 3.16
C SER A 42 -9.07 -3.52 3.75
N SER A 43 -8.95 -4.85 3.93
CA SER A 43 -7.70 -5.50 4.33
C SER A 43 -6.52 -5.07 3.43
N VAL A 44 -5.41 -4.64 4.04
CA VAL A 44 -4.18 -4.32 3.30
C VAL A 44 -3.56 -5.62 2.77
N LEU A 45 -3.35 -5.67 1.46
CA LEU A 45 -2.65 -6.76 0.78
C LEU A 45 -1.16 -6.48 0.75
N TYR A 46 -0.38 -7.49 1.15
CA TYR A 46 1.07 -7.49 1.00
C TYR A 46 1.45 -8.43 -0.13
N SER A 47 2.25 -7.95 -1.10
CA SER A 47 2.81 -8.77 -2.17
C SER A 47 4.30 -8.46 -2.36
N VAL A 48 5.03 -9.48 -2.83
CA VAL A 48 6.47 -9.40 -3.13
C VAL A 48 6.65 -9.81 -4.59
N ASP A 49 7.43 -9.02 -5.32
CA ASP A 49 7.92 -9.31 -6.65
C ASP A 49 9.42 -9.61 -6.56
N ASP A 50 9.73 -10.90 -6.48
CA ASP A 50 11.10 -11.41 -6.35
C ASP A 50 11.94 -11.20 -7.62
N GLU A 51 11.33 -10.98 -8.79
CA GLU A 51 12.06 -10.77 -10.04
C GLU A 51 12.73 -9.40 -10.08
N ILE A 52 12.07 -8.40 -9.50
CA ILE A 52 12.57 -7.02 -9.45
C ILE A 52 12.99 -6.59 -8.03
N GLY A 53 12.84 -7.46 -7.03
CA GLY A 53 13.24 -7.23 -5.64
C GLY A 53 12.38 -6.16 -4.95
N ARG A 54 11.07 -6.16 -5.20
CA ARG A 54 10.15 -5.14 -4.68
C ARG A 54 9.02 -5.73 -3.85
N CYS A 55 8.61 -4.99 -2.83
CA CYS A 55 7.42 -5.27 -2.06
C CYS A 55 6.38 -4.18 -2.26
N TYR A 56 5.12 -4.58 -2.11
CA TYR A 56 3.96 -3.74 -2.26
C TYR A 56 3.03 -3.93 -1.07
N LEU A 57 2.60 -2.81 -0.48
CA LEU A 57 1.46 -2.77 0.44
C LEU A 57 0.32 -2.05 -0.26
N THR A 58 -0.81 -2.73 -0.47
CA THR A 58 -1.94 -2.22 -1.24
C THR A 58 -3.21 -2.22 -0.40
N GLY A 59 -3.86 -1.07 -0.27
CA GLY A 59 -5.17 -0.91 0.36
C GLY A 59 -6.20 -0.41 -0.64
N TYR A 60 -7.45 -0.79 -0.42
CA TYR A 60 -8.59 -0.30 -1.20
C TYR A 60 -9.43 0.63 -0.33
N VAL A 61 -9.72 1.82 -0.86
CA VAL A 61 -10.69 2.72 -0.26
C VAL A 61 -12.04 2.34 -0.83
N GLU A 62 -12.88 1.72 -0.01
CA GLU A 62 -14.30 1.59 -0.34
C GLU A 62 -14.98 2.91 0.00
N GLU A 63 -15.69 3.49 -0.97
CA GLU A 63 -16.65 4.54 -0.64
C GLU A 63 -17.65 3.95 0.36
N ASP A 64 -17.67 4.51 1.56
CA ASP A 64 -18.72 4.27 2.54
C ASP A 64 -20.06 4.52 1.84
N LYS A 65 -20.79 3.45 1.53
CA LYS A 65 -22.21 3.53 1.21
C LYS A 65 -22.99 3.75 2.51
N ASN A 66 -22.69 4.84 3.22
CA ASN A 66 -23.58 5.30 4.28
C ASN A 66 -24.65 6.16 3.62
N ASP A 67 -25.73 5.46 3.25
CA ASP A 67 -27.10 5.98 3.11
C ASP A 67 -27.60 6.53 4.47
#